data_AF-A0A2I0HF67-F1
#
_entry.id   AF-A0A2I0HF67-F1
#
_cell.length_a   1.000
_cell.length_b   1.000
_cell.length_c   1.000
_cell.angle_alpha   90.00
_cell.angle_beta   90.00
_cell.angle_gamma   90.00
#
_symmetry.space_group_name_H-M   'P 1'
#
loop_
_entity.id
_entity.type
_entity.pdbx_description
1 polymer ?
#
loop_
_entity_poly.entity_id
_entity_poly.type
_entity_poly.pdbx_seq_one_letter_code
_entity_poly.pdbx_strand_id
1 'polypeptide(L)' 'MNSALGFGRESSCGKSVGQNGVLTVCNYSEWVANIVPVEKKDGRVRVCVDYRDLNKASPKDNFPLPHID' A
#
# COMPACT_ATOMS: atom_id res chain seq x y z
N MET A 1 5.61 -0.25 -23.95
CA MET A 1 6.06 1.15 -23.84
C MET A 1 5.13 1.82 -22.84
N ASN A 2 5.64 2.21 -21.68
CA ASN A 2 5.21 3.34 -20.84
C ASN A 2 6.12 3.34 -19.61
N SER A 3 7.36 3.73 -19.90
CA SER A 3 8.32 4.27 -18.95
C SER A 3 7.93 5.73 -18.71
N ALA A 4 7.58 6.08 -17.49
CA ALA A 4 7.58 7.46 -17.03
C ALA A 4 8.03 7.48 -15.56
N LEU A 5 9.36 7.52 -15.39
CA LEU A 5 9.98 8.16 -14.24
C LEU A 5 9.54 9.62 -14.23
N GLY A 6 8.99 10.09 -13.12
CA GLY A 6 8.63 11.49 -12.92
C GLY A 6 8.62 11.81 -11.44
N PHE A 7 9.78 12.20 -10.90
CA PHE A 7 9.88 12.84 -9.59
C PHE A 7 9.21 14.22 -9.66
N GLY A 8 8.09 14.40 -8.96
CA GLY A 8 7.65 15.69 -8.42
C GLY A 8 6.39 16.30 -9.04
N ARG A 9 5.31 16.45 -8.25
CA ARG A 9 4.90 17.70 -7.57
C ARG A 9 3.66 17.46 -6.69
N GLU A 10 3.51 18.33 -5.68
CA GLU A 10 2.50 18.35 -4.61
C GLU A 10 1.09 17.86 -4.96
N SER A 11 0.49 17.10 -4.04
CA SER A 11 -0.96 16.90 -3.99
C SER A 11 -1.45 17.10 -2.55
N SER A 12 -2.26 18.14 -2.35
CA SER A 12 -2.93 18.43 -1.07
C SER A 12 -3.84 17.26 -0.68
N CYS A 13 -3.43 16.52 0.33
CA CYS A 13 -4.18 15.40 0.89
C CYS A 13 -5.36 15.94 1.71
N GLY A 14 -6.57 15.82 1.17
CA GLY A 14 -7.79 16.35 1.75
C GLY A 14 -8.87 15.29 1.93
N LYS A 15 -9.20 15.04 3.21
CA LYS A 15 -10.29 14.25 3.82
C LYS A 15 -10.06 12.74 4.00
N SER A 16 -10.12 12.34 5.27
CA SER A 16 -9.96 10.98 5.81
C SER A 16 -11.21 10.13 5.54
N VAL A 17 -11.05 9.04 4.79
CA VAL A 17 -12.06 7.97 4.71
C VAL A 17 -11.52 6.80 5.52
N GLY A 18 -11.97 6.77 6.76
CA GLY A 18 -11.59 5.80 7.78
C GLY A 18 -11.71 6.47 9.14
N GLN A 19 -12.73 6.11 9.92
CA GLN A 19 -13.04 6.72 11.23
C GLN A 19 -11.89 6.65 12.25
N ASN A 20 -10.79 5.97 11.93
CA ASN A 20 -9.63 5.73 12.79
C ASN A 20 -8.31 6.36 12.28
N GLY A 21 -8.34 7.20 11.23
CA GLY A 21 -7.13 7.88 10.73
C GLY A 21 -6.08 6.98 10.06
N VAL A 22 -6.43 5.73 9.74
CA VAL A 22 -5.54 4.75 9.09
C VAL A 22 -5.41 4.97 7.58
N LEU A 23 -6.44 5.53 6.93
CA LEU A 23 -6.49 5.78 5.50
C LEU A 23 -7.02 7.19 5.23
N THR A 24 -6.44 7.85 4.23
CA THR A 24 -6.88 9.16 3.75
C THR A 24 -7.12 9.11 2.25
N VAL A 25 -8.10 9.88 1.77
CA VAL A 25 -8.38 9.97 0.33
C VAL A 25 -7.24 10.72 -0.35
N CYS A 26 -6.67 10.12 -1.41
CA CYS A 26 -5.70 10.75 -2.29
C CYS A 26 -6.32 10.87 -3.69
N ASN A 27 -6.32 12.09 -4.24
CA ASN A 27 -6.91 12.35 -5.56
C ASN A 27 -5.91 12.11 -6.71
N TYR A 28 -4.60 12.14 -6.43
CA TYR A 28 -3.55 12.11 -7.45
C TYR A 28 -2.34 11.30 -6.97
N SER A 29 -2.48 9.98 -6.86
CA SER A 29 -1.35 9.12 -6.47
C SER A 29 -0.50 8.73 -7.68
N GLU A 30 0.82 8.90 -7.58
CA GLU A 30 1.77 8.38 -8.59
C GLU A 30 1.84 6.86 -8.60
N TRP A 31 1.43 6.22 -7.48
CA TRP A 31 1.44 4.79 -7.28
C TRP A 31 0.03 4.28 -7.01
N VAL A 32 -0.32 3.15 -7.64
CA VAL A 32 -1.58 2.45 -7.43
C VAL A 32 -1.28 0.97 -7.25
N ALA A 33 -1.91 0.36 -6.25
CA ALA A 33 -1.83 -1.08 -5.99
C ALA A 33 -3.24 -1.68 -6.02
N ASN A 34 -3.33 -2.94 -6.46
CA ASN A 34 -4.62 -3.63 -6.57
C ASN A 34 -5.15 -4.02 -5.19
N ILE A 35 -6.47 -3.89 -5.02
CA ILE A 35 -7.18 -4.38 -3.85
C ILE A 35 -7.62 -5.83 -4.11
N VAL A 36 -7.26 -6.73 -3.20
CA VAL A 36 -7.55 -8.15 -3.26
C VAL A 36 -8.45 -8.53 -2.09
N PRO A 37 -9.74 -8.84 -2.32
CA PRO A 37 -10.60 -9.39 -1.27
C PRO A 37 -10.17 -10.82 -0.96
N VAL A 38 -10.01 -11.15 0.31
CA VAL A 38 -9.64 -12.48 0.78
C VAL A 38 -10.67 -12.96 1.79
N GLU A 39 -11.31 -14.08 1.51
CA GLU A 39 -12.22 -14.73 2.44
C GLU A 39 -11.44 -15.45 3.53
N LYS A 40 -11.78 -15.17 4.78
CA LYS A 40 -11.27 -15.92 5.94
C LYS A 40 -12.12 -17.17 6.17
N LYS A 41 -11.55 -18.13 6.90
CA LYS A 41 -12.25 -19.35 7.35
C LYS A 41 -13.51 -19.09 8.16
N ASP A 42 -13.58 -17.93 8.81
CA ASP A 42 -14.74 -17.50 9.61
C ASP A 42 -15.82 -16.78 8.78
N GLY A 43 -15.71 -16.80 7.44
CA GLY A 43 -16.66 -16.17 6.52
C GLY A 43 -16.51 -14.65 6.40
N ARG A 44 -15.57 -14.02 7.13
CA ARG A 44 -15.32 -12.58 7.00
C ARG A 44 -14.39 -12.29 5.84
N VAL A 45 -14.62 -11.17 5.15
CA VAL A 45 -13.71 -10.68 4.11
C VAL A 45 -12.63 -9.79 4.73
N ARG A 46 -11.37 -10.05 4.38
CA ARG A 46 -10.24 -9.15 4.63
C ARG A 46 -9.86 -8.48 3.32
N VAL A 47 -9.76 -7.16 3.35
CA VAL A 47 -9.23 -6.37 2.24
C VAL A 47 -7.70 -6.40 2.32
N CYS A 48 -7.05 -6.98 1.32
CA CYS A 48 -5.61 -6.98 1.17
C CYS A 48 -5.21 -6.04 0.03
N VAL A 49 -4.03 -5.44 0.11
CA VAL A 49 -3.46 -4.61 -0.97
C VAL A 49 -2.26 -5.34 -1.54
N ASP A 50 -2.18 -5.46 -2.86
CA ASP A 50 -1.12 -6.15 -3.57
C ASP A 50 0.12 -5.24 -3.72
N TYR A 51 1.02 -5.30 -2.74
CA TYR A 51 2.25 -4.50 -2.72
C TYR A 51 3.44 -5.14 -3.47
N ARG A 52 3.23 -6.16 -4.32
CA ARG A 52 4.35 -6.89 -4.94
C ARG A 52 5.31 -5.98 -5.72
N ASP A 53 4.79 -5.05 -6.50
CA ASP A 53 5.64 -4.15 -7.30
C ASP A 53 6.26 -3.04 -6.44
N LEU A 54 5.54 -2.56 -5.42
CA LEU A 54 6.09 -1.62 -4.43
C LEU A 54 7.25 -2.25 -3.65
N ASN A 55 7.11 -3.50 -3.23
CA ASN A 55 8.15 -4.22 -2.47
C ASN A 55 9.42 -4.46 -3.30
N LYS A 56 9.31 -4.58 -4.64
CA LYS A 56 10.47 -4.67 -5.53
C LYS A 56 11.18 -3.33 -5.70
N ALA A 57 10.42 -2.23 -5.69
CA ALA A 57 10.96 -0.88 -5.80
C ALA A 57 11.56 -0.38 -4.47
N SER A 58 11.07 -0.86 -3.33
CA SER A 58 11.58 -0.50 -2.02
C SER A 58 12.96 -1.11 -1.75
N PRO A 59 13.89 -0.37 -1.12
CA PRO A 59 15.12 -0.95 -0.59
C PRO A 59 14.77 -2.00 0.48
N LYS A 60 15.58 -3.07 0.55
CA LYS A 60 15.46 -4.11 1.57
C LYS A 60 16.08 -3.63 2.88
N ASP A 61 15.36 -3.82 3.98
CA ASP A 61 15.91 -3.62 5.32
C ASP A 61 16.74 -4.84 5.75
N ASN A 62 17.77 -4.62 6.55
CA ASN A 62 18.70 -5.63 7.07
C ASN A 62 18.42 -5.97 8.54
N PHE A 63 17.28 -5.58 9.10
CA PHE A 63 16.91 -5.95 10.46
C PHE A 63 16.65 -7.47 10.55
N PRO A 64 17.48 -8.24 11.28
CA PRO A 64 17.27 -9.67 11.37
C PRO A 64 16.00 -9.96 12.15
N LEU A 65 15.22 -10.94 11.70
CA LEU A 65 14.12 -11.46 12.50
C LEU A 65 14.72 -12.17 13.72
N PRO A 66 14.20 -11.92 14.93
CA PRO A 66 14.64 -12.64 16.12
C PRO A 66 14.39 -14.13 15.92
N HIS A 67 15.38 -14.94 16.24
CA HIS A 67 15.21 -16.39 16.31
C HIS A 67 14.31 -16.72 17.51
N ILE A 68 13.34 -17.61 17.31
CA ILE A 68 12.50 -18.14 18.39
C ILE A 68 12.99 -19.57 18.63
N ASP A 69 13.54 -19.81 19.82
CA ASP A 69 13.92 -21.14 20.32
C ASP A 69 12.69 -21.96 20.79
#